data_AF-A0A7X6YVM8-F1
#
_entry.id   AF-A0A7X6YVM8-F1
#
_cell.length_a   1.000
_cell.length_b   1.000
_cell.length_c   1.000
_cell.angle_alpha   90.00
_cell.angle_beta   90.00
_cell.angle_gamma   90.00
#
_symmetry.space_group_name_H-M   'P 1'
#
loop_
_entity.id
_entity.type
_entity.pdbx_description
1 polymer ?
#
loop_
_entity_poly.entity_id
_entity_poly.type
_entity_poly.pdbx_seq_one_letter_code
_entity_poly.pdbx_strand_id
1 'polypeptide(L)'
;RHGWQAGQPVVTPLSASTTVDLQAGLNTRYSLSTLRRAGLSPAAPCRCEGELRLLRLRHRDRDQYLIGHDNFYTITRYNQSTHYAMTVHELAATISRRL
;
A
#
# COMPACT_ATOMS: atom_id res chain seq x y z
N ARG A 1 2.05 -16.74 15.37
CA ARG A 1 1.72 -15.33 15.67
C ARG A 1 2.16 -14.47 14.47
N HIS A 2 1.24 -13.90 13.70
CA HIS A 2 1.45 -13.51 12.28
C HIS A 2 2.01 -12.09 12.02
N GLY A 3 2.82 -11.55 12.93
CA GLY A 3 3.57 -10.30 12.67
C GLY A 3 2.77 -8.99 12.67
N TRP A 4 1.49 -9.01 13.06
CA TRP A 4 0.67 -7.80 13.20
C TRP A 4 1.24 -6.87 14.28
N GLN A 5 1.30 -5.58 13.97
CA GLN A 5 1.78 -4.50 14.82
C GLN A 5 0.62 -3.54 15.13
N ALA A 6 0.10 -3.58 16.36
CA ALA A 6 -1.01 -2.74 16.76
C ALA A 6 -0.65 -1.24 16.64
N GLY A 7 -1.58 -0.44 16.12
CA GLY A 7 -1.39 1.00 15.92
C GLY A 7 -0.54 1.40 14.70
N GLN A 8 0.08 0.45 14.00
CA GLN A 8 0.84 0.74 12.78
C GLN A 8 -0.07 0.77 11.54
N PRO A 9 0.25 1.61 10.54
CA PRO A 9 -0.55 1.71 9.34
C PRO A 9 -0.57 0.40 8.54
N VAL A 10 -1.67 0.16 7.82
CA VAL A 10 -1.78 -0.97 6.88
C VAL A 10 -1.26 -0.54 5.51
N VAL A 11 -1.77 0.57 4.99
CA VAL A 11 -1.33 1.16 3.73
C VAL A 11 -1.17 2.68 3.84
N THR A 12 -0.36 3.26 2.95
CA THR A 12 -0.28 4.72 2.74
C THR A 12 -0.55 5.04 1.26
N PRO A 13 -1.56 5.87 0.93
CA PRO A 13 -1.81 6.28 -0.45
C PRO A 13 -0.67 7.11 -1.04
N LEU A 14 -0.40 6.90 -2.32
CA LEU A 14 0.53 7.70 -3.11
C LEU A 14 -0.24 8.47 -4.19
N SER A 15 0.17 9.72 -4.41
CA SER A 15 -0.20 10.51 -5.58
C SER A 15 0.85 10.31 -6.67
N ALA A 16 0.41 10.14 -7.92
CA ALA A 16 1.27 10.08 -9.10
C ALA A 16 1.19 11.39 -9.88
N SER A 17 2.34 12.01 -10.18
CA SER A 17 2.41 13.23 -11.01
C SER A 17 2.69 12.95 -12.48
N THR A 18 3.08 11.72 -12.82
CA THR A 18 3.38 11.27 -14.18
C THR A 18 3.08 9.77 -14.30
N THR A 19 3.27 9.21 -15.50
CA THR A 19 3.23 7.77 -15.73
C THR A 19 4.31 7.09 -14.89
N VAL A 20 3.90 6.11 -14.09
CA VAL A 20 4.80 5.39 -13.19
C VAL A 20 5.38 4.17 -13.89
N ASP A 21 6.68 4.22 -14.17
CA ASP A 21 7.46 3.10 -14.73
C ASP A 21 8.19 2.32 -13.63
N LEU A 22 7.43 1.82 -12.66
CA LEU A 22 7.92 0.91 -11.62
C LEU A 22 7.03 -0.31 -11.54
N GLN A 23 7.66 -1.47 -11.32
CA GLN A 23 6.92 -2.69 -11.07
C GLN A 23 6.27 -2.63 -9.68
N ALA A 24 4.95 -2.80 -9.63
CA ALA A 24 4.22 -2.91 -8.38
C ALA A 24 3.96 -4.39 -8.03
N GLY A 25 3.94 -4.71 -6.74
CA GLY A 25 3.65 -6.06 -6.25
C GLY A 25 4.10 -6.30 -4.81
N LEU A 26 3.69 -7.45 -4.24
CA LEU A 26 4.03 -7.82 -2.86
C LEU A 26 5.53 -8.08 -2.63
N ASN A 27 6.26 -8.39 -3.70
CA ASN A 27 7.68 -8.77 -3.66
C ASN A 27 8.62 -7.64 -4.12
N THR A 28 8.08 -6.54 -4.65
CA THR A 28 8.87 -5.39 -5.10
C THR A 28 9.10 -4.43 -3.94
N ARG A 29 10.32 -3.91 -3.84
CA ARG A 29 10.73 -2.99 -2.77
C ARG A 29 11.52 -1.83 -3.33
N TYR A 30 11.23 -0.63 -2.82
CA TYR A 30 11.86 0.61 -3.23
C TYR A 30 12.04 1.55 -2.04
N SER A 31 13.12 2.32 -2.04
CA SER A 31 13.24 3.47 -1.15
C SER A 31 12.19 4.56 -1.49
N LEU A 32 11.81 5.38 -0.51
CA LEU A 32 10.95 6.55 -0.76
C LEU A 32 11.56 7.51 -1.80
N SER A 33 12.90 7.61 -1.85
CA SER A 33 13.59 8.43 -2.84
C SER A 33 13.37 7.93 -4.27
N THR A 34 13.36 6.61 -4.46
CA THR A 34 13.11 5.96 -5.75
C THR A 34 11.68 6.19 -6.20
N LEU A 35 10.71 6.04 -5.28
CA LEU A 35 9.30 6.34 -5.57
C LEU A 35 9.12 7.80 -6.01
N ARG A 36 9.72 8.75 -5.30
CA ARG A 36 9.68 10.17 -5.65
C ARG A 36 10.26 10.48 -7.03
N ARG A 37 11.40 9.86 -7.38
CA ARG A 37 11.99 10.01 -8.73
C ARG A 37 11.09 9.44 -9.83
N ALA A 38 10.29 8.42 -9.53
CA ALA A 38 9.28 7.88 -10.43
C ALA A 38 7.95 8.66 -10.43
N GLY A 39 7.92 9.84 -9.80
CA GLY A 39 6.72 10.69 -9.75
C GLY A 39 5.68 10.29 -8.71
N LEU A 40 6.04 9.44 -7.75
CA LEU A 40 5.15 9.02 -6.66
C LEU A 40 5.49 9.73 -5.34
N SER A 41 4.49 10.34 -4.71
CA SER A 41 4.63 10.97 -3.38
C SER A 41 3.51 10.55 -2.43
N PRO A 42 3.80 10.33 -1.13
CA PRO A 42 2.75 10.09 -0.14
C PRO A 42 1.69 11.19 -0.14
N ALA A 43 0.43 10.80 -0.19
CA ALA A 43 -0.71 11.73 -0.18
C ALA A 43 -0.92 12.40 1.20
N ALA A 44 -0.31 11.84 2.25
CA ALA A 44 -0.28 12.39 3.59
C ALA A 44 1.11 12.15 4.22
N PRO A 45 1.50 12.93 5.24
CA PRO A 45 2.72 12.66 5.99
C PRO A 45 2.75 11.22 6.50
N CYS A 46 3.84 10.51 6.20
CA CYS A 46 4.05 9.15 6.68
C CYS A 46 5.50 8.98 7.13
N ARG A 47 5.70 8.13 8.13
CA ARG A 47 7.03 7.68 8.53
C ARG A 47 7.48 6.52 7.63
N CYS A 48 7.62 6.82 6.35
CA CYS A 48 7.98 5.86 5.31
C CYS A 48 9.50 5.82 5.13
N GLU A 49 10.17 5.03 5.95
CA GLU A 49 11.62 4.82 5.92
C GLU A 49 11.96 3.40 5.44
N GLY A 50 13.17 3.21 4.91
CA GLY A 50 13.64 1.91 4.44
C GLY A 50 12.99 1.43 3.14
N GLU A 51 12.89 0.11 3.00
CA GLU A 51 12.41 -0.59 1.81
C GLU A 51 10.88 -0.73 1.80
N LEU A 52 10.22 0.04 0.95
CA LEU A 52 8.77 0.17 0.86
C LEU A 52 8.21 -0.69 -0.28
N ARG A 53 7.10 -1.38 -0.04
CA ARG A 53 6.44 -2.17 -1.08
C ARG A 53 5.49 -1.28 -1.87
N LEU A 54 5.74 -1.12 -3.17
CA LEU A 54 4.83 -0.44 -4.08
C LEU A 54 3.69 -1.37 -4.49
N LEU A 55 2.47 -0.98 -4.17
CA LEU A 55 1.25 -1.66 -4.58
C LEU A 55 0.54 -0.85 -5.64
N ARG A 56 -0.16 -1.55 -6.53
CA ARG A 56 -1.04 -0.96 -7.54
C ARG A 56 -2.38 -1.67 -7.54
N LEU A 57 -3.44 -0.89 -7.39
CA LEU A 57 -4.81 -1.33 -7.61
C LEU A 57 -5.29 -0.72 -8.93
N ARG A 58 -5.68 -1.59 -9.86
CA ARG A 58 -6.27 -1.15 -11.12
C ARG A 58 -7.76 -0.94 -10.92
N HIS A 59 -8.22 0.29 -11.04
CA HIS A 59 -9.64 0.61 -11.15
C HIS A 59 -10.02 0.78 -12.62
N ARG A 60 -11.32 0.92 -12.93
CA ARG A 60 -11.82 1.06 -14.30
C ARG A 60 -11.17 2.24 -15.03
N ASP A 61 -11.01 3.37 -14.35
CA ASP A 61 -10.62 4.64 -14.98
C ASP A 61 -9.26 5.16 -14.50
N ARG A 62 -8.65 4.53 -13.49
CA ARG A 62 -7.35 4.96 -12.93
C ARG A 62 -6.62 3.86 -12.18
N ASP A 63 -5.30 3.96 -12.16
CA ASP A 63 -4.47 3.19 -11.24
C ASP A 63 -4.34 3.94 -9.91
N GLN A 64 -4.51 3.22 -8.80
CA GLN A 64 -4.23 3.71 -7.46
C GLN A 64 -2.93 3.08 -6.94
N TYR A 65 -1.98 3.92 -6.55
CA TYR A 65 -0.71 3.50 -5.99
C TYR A 65 -0.70 3.64 -4.47
N LEU A 66 -0.16 2.64 -3.78
CA LEU A 66 -0.10 2.58 -2.32
C LEU A 66 1.27 2.07 -1.88
N ILE A 67 1.71 2.48 -0.70
CA ILE A 67 2.74 1.78 0.07
C ILE A 67 2.04 0.71 0.90
N GLY A 68 2.46 -0.55 0.76
CA GLY A 68 2.05 -1.65 1.63
C GLY A 68 3.00 -1.82 2.82
N HIS A 69 2.50 -1.58 4.03
CA HIS A 69 3.26 -1.77 5.27
C HIS A 69 3.25 -3.24 5.71
N ASP A 70 3.97 -3.56 6.79
CA ASP A 70 4.05 -4.94 7.28
C ASP A 70 2.69 -5.50 7.71
N ASN A 71 1.80 -4.66 8.26
CA ASN A 71 0.43 -5.06 8.57
C ASN A 71 -0.37 -5.46 7.31
N PHE A 72 -0.14 -4.80 6.17
CA PHE A 72 -0.75 -5.22 4.91
C PHE A 72 -0.21 -6.59 4.48
N TYR A 73 1.10 -6.80 4.62
CA TYR A 73 1.72 -8.09 4.32
C TYR A 73 1.19 -9.21 5.22
N THR A 74 0.92 -8.94 6.50
CA THR A 74 0.26 -9.90 7.41
C THR A 74 -1.09 -10.35 6.87
N ILE A 75 -1.91 -9.45 6.31
CA ILE A 75 -3.21 -9.83 5.70
C ILE A 75 -2.98 -10.76 4.50
N THR A 76 -1.95 -10.51 3.69
CA THR A 76 -1.62 -11.37 2.54
C THR A 76 -1.13 -12.77 2.92
N ARG A 77 -0.85 -13.04 4.22
CA ARG A 77 -0.53 -14.39 4.69
C ARG A 77 -1.73 -15.34 4.66
N TYR A 78 -2.96 -14.79 4.62
CA TYR A 78 -4.18 -15.57 4.43
C TYR A 78 -4.43 -15.87 2.96
N ASN A 79 -4.11 -14.93 2.06
CA ASN A 79 -4.17 -15.09 0.62
C ASN A 79 -3.17 -14.12 -0.05
N GLN A 80 -2.27 -14.65 -0.88
CA GLN A 80 -1.16 -13.91 -1.51
C GLN A 80 -1.64 -13.00 -2.67
N SER A 81 -2.64 -12.16 -2.42
CA SER A 81 -3.25 -11.26 -3.39
C SER A 81 -3.37 -9.84 -2.82
N THR A 82 -2.83 -8.86 -3.54
CA THR A 82 -2.95 -7.43 -3.21
C THR A 82 -4.41 -6.99 -3.19
N HIS A 83 -5.21 -7.42 -4.18
CA HIS A 83 -6.63 -7.09 -4.25
C HIS A 83 -7.39 -7.65 -3.05
N TYR A 84 -7.15 -8.93 -2.71
CA TYR A 84 -7.77 -9.54 -1.54
C TYR A 84 -7.46 -8.75 -0.25
N ALA A 85 -6.19 -8.47 0.01
CA ALA A 85 -5.78 -7.78 1.23
C ALA A 85 -6.33 -6.35 1.30
N MET A 86 -6.42 -5.65 0.17
CA MET A 86 -7.04 -4.33 0.11
C MET A 86 -8.55 -4.38 0.34
N THR A 87 -9.27 -5.33 -0.26
CA THR A 87 -10.71 -5.51 0.00
C THR A 87 -10.99 -5.76 1.48
N VAL A 88 -10.21 -6.63 2.13
CA VAL A 88 -10.33 -6.90 3.57
C VAL A 88 -10.09 -5.62 4.39
N HIS A 89 -9.03 -4.87 4.06
CA HIS A 89 -8.72 -3.62 4.75
C HIS A 89 -9.81 -2.56 4.58
N GLU A 90 -10.27 -2.33 3.36
CA GLU A 90 -11.31 -1.34 3.04
C GLU A 90 -12.66 -1.69 3.68
N LEU A 91 -13.02 -2.99 3.69
CA LEU A 91 -14.23 -3.47 4.36
C LEU A 91 -14.14 -3.20 5.87
N ALA A 92 -13.03 -3.56 6.52
CA ALA A 92 -12.82 -3.32 7.94
C ALA A 92 -12.88 -1.83 8.29
N ALA A 93 -12.21 -0.97 7.51
CA ALA A 93 -12.25 0.48 7.69
C ALA A 93 -13.65 1.07 7.47
N THR A 94 -14.44 0.48 6.58
CA THR A 94 -15.83 0.89 6.35
C THR A 94 -16.74 0.52 7.51
N ILE A 95 -16.62 -0.69 8.05
CA ILE A 95 -17.37 -1.13 9.23
C ILE A 95 -16.99 -0.25 10.44
N SER A 96 -15.69 -0.04 10.67
CA SER A 96 -15.20 0.77 11.81
C SER A 96 -15.66 2.22 11.78
N ARG A 97 -15.98 2.79 10.61
CA ARG A 97 -16.51 4.18 10.49
C ARG A 97 -18.02 4.26 10.70
N ARG A 98 -18.73 3.13 10.65
CA ARG A 98 -20.19 3.05 10.86
C ARG A 98 -20.56 2.73 12.31
N LEU A 99 -19.60 2.27 13.10
CA LEU A 99 -19.69 2.08 14.54
C LEU A 99 -19.27 3.36 15.25
#